data_AF-A0A432UGW2-F1
#
_entry.id   AF-A0A432UGW2-F1
#
_cell.length_a   1.000
_cell.length_b   1.000
_cell.length_c   1.000
_cell.angle_alpha   90.00
_cell.angle_beta   90.00
_cell.angle_gamma   90.00
#
_symmetry.space_group_name_H-M   'P 1'
#
loop_
_entity.id
_entity.type
_entity.pdbx_description
1 polymer ?
#
loop_
_entity_poly.entity_id
_entity_poly.type
_entity_poly.pdbx_seq_one_letter_code
_entity_poly.pdbx_strand_id
1 'polypeptide(L)'
;MWLICLLLLLFPLRAYSYFDPFLNPIKLREEQLKNSIEKSREKVEVKGLSLFTPVIPKPLEDLSIQGVVSSGNTRYLVLLDPSTGETFLLREGDAISKNEKIVKITPTEVVIAVFKQKNGKVVKSYRRLKLNREGQ
;
A
#
# COMPACT_ATOMS: atom_id res chain seq x y z
N MET A 1 -46.71 -49.35 17.55
CA MET A 1 -45.61 -48.52 17.01
C MET A 1 -46.08 -47.27 16.25
N TRP A 2 -47.23 -47.27 15.57
CA TRP A 2 -47.70 -46.11 14.79
C TRP A 2 -48.11 -44.87 15.60
N LEU A 3 -48.61 -45.05 16.83
CA LEU A 3 -49.11 -43.95 17.66
C LEU A 3 -48.01 -42.98 18.13
N ILE A 4 -46.77 -43.47 18.28
CA ILE A 4 -45.62 -42.67 18.75
C ILE A 4 -45.09 -41.78 17.61
N CYS A 5 -45.20 -42.22 16.35
CA CYS A 5 -44.82 -41.40 15.20
C CYS A 5 -45.80 -40.25 14.93
N LEU A 6 -47.08 -40.40 15.29
CA LEU A 6 -48.08 -39.35 15.10
C LEU A 6 -47.88 -38.17 16.08
N LEU A 7 -47.32 -38.43 17.27
CA LEU A 7 -47.14 -37.41 18.32
C LEU A 7 -46.00 -36.43 18.01
N LEU A 8 -45.00 -36.84 17.22
CA LEU A 8 -43.86 -35.99 16.84
C LEU A 8 -44.17 -35.01 15.71
N LEU A 9 -45.27 -35.20 14.98
CA LEU A 9 -45.70 -34.33 13.88
C LEU A 9 -46.47 -33.07 14.34
N LEU A 10 -46.79 -32.96 15.64
CA LEU A 10 -47.60 -31.87 16.20
C LEU A 10 -46.80 -30.74 16.85
N PHE A 11 -45.46 -30.78 16.83
CA PHE A 11 -44.65 -29.67 17.31
C PHE A 11 -44.23 -28.75 16.16
N PRO A 12 -44.89 -27.60 15.95
CA PRO A 12 -44.28 -26.55 15.15
C PRO A 12 -43.09 -26.04 15.95
N LEU A 13 -41.88 -26.41 15.53
CA LEU A 13 -40.64 -25.76 15.95
C LEU A 13 -40.67 -24.30 15.45
N ARG A 14 -41.48 -23.46 16.09
CA ARG A 14 -41.37 -22.01 15.95
C ARG A 14 -40.14 -21.60 16.75
N ALA A 15 -39.00 -21.59 16.08
CA ALA A 15 -37.84 -20.86 16.55
C ALA A 15 -38.24 -19.38 16.58
N TYR A 16 -38.65 -18.88 17.75
CA TYR A 16 -38.73 -17.45 17.99
C TYR A 16 -37.30 -16.92 17.95
N SER A 17 -36.95 -16.19 16.89
CA SER A 17 -35.73 -15.41 16.87
C SER A 17 -35.85 -14.38 17.99
N TYR A 18 -35.12 -14.61 19.09
CA TYR A 18 -34.97 -13.63 20.16
C TYR A 18 -34.34 -12.37 19.54
N PHE A 19 -35.16 -11.34 19.38
CA PHE A 19 -34.74 -10.04 18.89
C PHE A 19 -34.68 -9.13 20.11
N ASP A 20 -33.47 -8.79 20.56
CA ASP A 20 -33.28 -7.90 21.70
C ASP A 20 -33.80 -6.50 21.32
N PRO A 21 -34.88 -6.00 21.96
CA PRO A 21 -35.51 -4.73 21.60
C PRO A 21 -34.66 -3.52 22.00
N PHE A 22 -33.56 -3.71 22.73
CA PHE A 22 -32.65 -2.65 23.15
C PHE A 22 -31.38 -2.57 22.31
N LEU A 23 -31.22 -3.47 21.32
CA LEU A 23 -30.15 -3.35 20.33
C LEU A 23 -30.38 -2.10 19.49
N ASN A 24 -29.47 -1.13 19.63
CA ASN A 24 -29.52 0.09 18.86
C ASN A 24 -29.23 -0.22 17.38
N PRO A 25 -30.19 -0.01 16.46
CA PRO A 25 -30.03 -0.36 15.04
C PRO A 25 -28.90 0.43 14.36
N ILE A 26 -28.53 1.60 14.91
CA ILE A 26 -27.42 2.42 14.42
C ILE A 26 -26.08 1.76 14.75
N LYS A 27 -25.89 1.30 15.99
CA LYS A 27 -24.65 0.62 16.42
C LYS A 27 -24.39 -0.65 15.63
N LEU A 28 -25.45 -1.42 15.35
CA LEU A 28 -25.36 -2.63 14.51
C LEU A 28 -24.87 -2.31 13.09
N ARG A 29 -25.38 -1.23 12.47
CA ARG A 29 -24.90 -0.78 11.16
C ARG A 29 -23.44 -0.31 11.22
N GLU A 30 -23.06 0.42 12.26
CA GLU A 30 -21.67 0.88 12.43
C GLU A 30 -20.68 -0.28 12.56
N GLU A 31 -21.01 -1.30 13.36
CA GLU A 31 -20.20 -2.50 13.51
C GLU A 31 -20.13 -3.29 12.20
N GLN A 32 -21.24 -3.43 11.48
CA GLN A 32 -21.25 -4.05 10.14
C GLN A 32 -20.37 -3.26 9.16
N LEU A 33 -20.43 -1.93 9.18
CA LEU A 33 -19.60 -1.07 8.34
C LEU A 33 -18.12 -1.24 8.69
N LYS A 34 -17.76 -1.17 9.98
CA LYS A 34 -16.39 -1.38 10.46
C LYS A 34 -15.86 -2.75 10.04
N ASN A 35 -16.62 -3.81 10.26
CA ASN A 35 -16.26 -5.17 9.85
C ASN A 35 -16.11 -5.30 8.33
N SER A 36 -16.90 -4.60 7.54
CA SER A 36 -16.77 -4.58 6.07
C SER A 36 -15.53 -3.82 5.60
N ILE A 37 -15.17 -2.73 6.28
CA ILE A 37 -13.97 -1.93 6.03
C ILE A 37 -12.73 -2.72 6.45
N GLU A 38 -12.76 -3.41 7.59
CA GLU A 38 -11.67 -4.27 8.05
C GLU A 38 -11.47 -5.46 7.12
N LYS A 39 -12.55 -6.17 6.74
CA LYS A 39 -12.48 -7.27 5.77
C LYS A 39 -12.02 -6.82 4.37
N SER A 40 -12.35 -5.60 3.96
CA SER A 40 -11.83 -5.05 2.70
C SER A 40 -10.38 -4.57 2.80
N ARG A 41 -9.91 -4.12 3.97
CA ARG A 41 -8.48 -3.85 4.22
C ARG A 41 -7.66 -5.14 4.26
N GLU A 42 -8.19 -6.19 4.89
CA GLU A 42 -7.53 -7.49 5.04
C GLU A 42 -7.50 -8.29 3.71
N LYS A 43 -8.52 -8.16 2.85
CA LYS A 43 -8.53 -8.76 1.49
C LYS A 43 -7.72 -8.01 0.44
N VAL A 44 -7.18 -6.84 0.77
CA VAL A 44 -6.30 -6.08 -0.14
C VAL A 44 -4.83 -6.35 0.24
N GLU A 45 -4.49 -7.61 0.51
CA GLU A 45 -3.22 -8.12 0.03
C GLU A 45 -3.28 -8.15 -1.50
N VAL A 46 -3.14 -6.98 -2.12
CA VAL A 46 -2.68 -6.93 -3.50
C VAL A 46 -1.37 -7.70 -3.44
N LYS A 47 -1.29 -8.86 -4.10
CA LYS A 47 -0.01 -9.45 -4.52
C LYS A 47 0.64 -8.41 -5.42
N GLY A 48 1.21 -7.40 -4.78
CA GLY A 48 1.79 -6.25 -5.41
C GLY A 48 2.94 -6.77 -6.23
N LEU A 49 3.02 -6.28 -7.45
CA LEU A 49 4.24 -6.42 -8.25
C LEU A 49 5.44 -6.07 -7.33
N SER A 50 6.46 -6.91 -7.33
CA SER A 50 7.68 -6.71 -6.55
C SER A 50 8.86 -7.05 -7.43
N LEU A 51 9.20 -6.13 -8.33
CA LEU A 51 10.23 -6.34 -9.34
C LEU A 51 11.64 -6.18 -8.79
N PHE A 52 11.80 -5.36 -7.76
CA PHE A 52 13.10 -4.95 -7.26
C PHE A 52 13.19 -5.04 -5.74
N THR A 53 14.42 -5.17 -5.24
CA THR A 53 14.78 -4.95 -3.85
C THR A 53 15.25 -3.50 -3.68
N PRO A 54 14.54 -2.67 -2.89
CA PRO A 54 14.95 -1.29 -2.64
C PRO A 54 16.35 -1.22 -2.03
N VAL A 55 17.14 -0.23 -2.44
CA VAL A 55 18.46 0.03 -1.84
C VAL A 55 18.32 0.62 -0.43
N ILE A 56 17.31 1.46 -0.23
CA ILE A 56 17.00 2.09 1.06
C ILE A 56 15.75 1.41 1.62
N PRO A 57 15.73 1.02 2.91
CA PRO A 57 14.58 0.34 3.52
C PRO A 57 13.38 1.26 3.78
N LYS A 58 13.53 2.57 3.57
CA LYS A 58 12.53 3.60 3.80
C LYS A 58 11.92 4.11 2.48
N PRO A 59 10.64 4.54 2.50
CA PRO A 59 10.02 5.15 1.33
C PRO A 59 10.69 6.50 1.01
N LEU A 60 10.67 6.89 -0.27
CA LEU A 60 11.31 8.13 -0.71
C LEU A 60 10.64 9.37 -0.12
N GLU A 61 9.34 9.28 0.17
CA GLU A 61 8.53 10.35 0.73
C GLU A 61 8.96 10.77 2.15
N ASP A 62 9.60 9.86 2.89
CA ASP A 62 10.12 10.13 4.23
C ASP A 62 11.55 10.71 4.20
N LEU A 63 12.17 10.76 3.02
CA LEU A 63 13.55 11.21 2.82
C LEU A 63 13.57 12.61 2.22
N SER A 64 14.45 13.46 2.73
CA SER A 64 14.69 14.80 2.20
C SER A 64 15.72 14.78 1.09
N ILE A 65 15.35 15.27 -0.09
CA ILE A 65 16.27 15.36 -1.23
C ILE A 65 17.20 16.55 -1.03
N GLN A 66 18.49 16.28 -0.84
CA GLN A 66 19.51 17.33 -0.65
C GLN A 66 20.06 17.86 -1.97
N GLY A 67 20.10 17.03 -3.01
CA GLY A 67 20.55 17.44 -4.33
C GLY A 67 21.25 16.33 -5.09
N VAL A 68 22.08 16.72 -6.06
CA VAL A 68 22.86 15.80 -6.89
C VAL A 68 24.33 16.17 -6.82
N VAL A 69 25.15 15.18 -6.50
CA VAL A 69 26.62 15.28 -6.55
C VAL A 69 27.15 14.48 -7.72
N SER A 70 28.30 14.89 -8.26
CA SER A 70 28.95 14.21 -9.38
C SER A 70 30.33 13.74 -8.95
N SER A 71 30.71 12.51 -9.31
CA SER A 71 32.06 11.99 -9.15
C SER A 71 32.48 11.33 -10.47
N GLY A 72 33.45 11.94 -11.15
CA GLY A 72 33.82 11.58 -12.52
C GLY A 72 32.63 11.69 -13.47
N ASN A 73 32.32 10.60 -14.18
CA ASN A 73 31.20 10.51 -15.12
C ASN A 73 29.89 10.04 -14.46
N THR A 74 29.87 9.81 -13.16
CA THR A 74 28.70 9.29 -12.44
C THR A 74 28.05 10.39 -11.61
N ARG A 75 26.71 10.43 -11.62
CA ARG A 75 25.92 11.31 -10.77
C ARG A 75 25.21 10.51 -9.69
N TYR A 76 25.12 11.11 -8.50
CA TYR A 76 24.49 10.53 -7.34
C TYR A 76 23.40 11.46 -6.83
N LEU A 77 22.23 10.92 -6.57
CA LEU A 77 21.16 11.57 -5.82
C LEU A 77 21.48 11.45 -4.34
N VAL A 78 21.52 12.59 -3.65
CA VAL A 78 21.76 12.67 -2.21
C VAL A 78 20.44 12.78 -1.49
N LEU A 79 20.17 11.83 -0.60
CA LEU A 79 18.98 11.77 0.24
C LEU A 79 19.41 11.83 1.71
N LEU A 80 18.70 12.58 2.52
CA LEU A 80 18.89 12.68 3.95
C LEU A 80 17.65 12.15 4.67
N ASP A 81 17.85 11.25 5.61
CA ASP A 81 16.81 10.87 6.56
C ASP A 81 16.75 11.89 7.69
N PRO A 82 15.67 12.69 7.81
CA PRO A 82 15.56 13.71 8.85
C PRO A 82 15.42 13.12 10.25
N SER A 83 15.04 11.84 10.37
CA SER A 83 14.84 11.20 11.67
C SER A 83 16.15 10.67 12.26
N THR A 84 17.04 10.16 11.42
CA THR A 84 18.31 9.53 11.87
C THR A 84 19.53 10.39 11.57
N GLY A 85 19.43 11.33 10.63
CA GLY A 85 20.57 12.10 10.10
C GLY A 85 21.41 11.31 9.09
N GLU A 86 21.02 10.08 8.74
CA GLU A 86 21.75 9.26 7.77
C GLU A 86 21.61 9.82 6.35
N THR A 87 22.71 9.82 5.61
CA THR A 87 22.76 10.26 4.22
C THR A 87 22.95 9.06 3.30
N PHE A 88 22.08 8.96 2.29
CA PHE A 88 22.12 7.92 1.27
C PHE A 88 22.51 8.51 -0.09
N LEU A 89 23.31 7.75 -0.83
CA LEU A 89 23.73 8.09 -2.19
C LEU A 89 23.17 7.06 -3.15
N LEU A 90 22.28 7.47 -4.04
CA LEU A 90 21.71 6.61 -5.07
C LEU A 90 22.26 6.96 -6.43
N ARG A 91 22.56 5.95 -7.25
CA ARG A 91 23.02 6.11 -8.64
C ARG A 91 21.94 5.70 -9.64
N GLU A 92 22.20 6.00 -10.91
CA GLU A 92 21.36 5.50 -12.00
C GLU A 92 21.29 3.97 -11.99
N GLY A 93 20.09 3.42 -12.15
CA GLY A 93 19.81 1.99 -12.09
C GLY A 93 19.35 1.49 -10.73
N ASP A 94 19.62 2.22 -9.64
CA ASP A 94 19.23 1.79 -8.29
C ASP A 94 17.70 1.78 -8.11
N ALA A 95 17.23 0.81 -7.34
CA ALA A 95 15.82 0.67 -6.99
C ALA A 95 15.49 1.52 -5.76
N ILE A 96 14.49 2.39 -5.90
CA ILE A 96 13.98 3.23 -4.81
C ILE A 96 12.90 2.48 -4.02
N SER A 97 12.07 1.71 -4.72
CA SER A 97 11.02 0.92 -4.11
C SER A 97 10.84 -0.39 -4.87
N LYS A 98 9.94 -1.26 -4.41
CA LYS A 98 9.67 -2.56 -5.03
C LYS A 98 9.31 -2.47 -6.52
N ASN A 99 8.78 -1.33 -6.95
CA ASN A 99 8.27 -1.07 -8.29
C ASN A 99 8.85 0.18 -8.94
N GLU A 100 9.90 0.76 -8.36
CA GLU A 100 10.48 2.00 -8.86
C GLU A 100 11.99 1.92 -8.91
N LYS A 101 12.56 2.46 -9.99
CA LYS A 101 14.01 2.57 -10.15
C LYS A 101 14.41 3.88 -10.79
N ILE A 102 15.61 4.34 -10.47
CA ILE A 102 16.21 5.52 -11.10
C ILE A 102 16.64 5.15 -12.51
N VAL A 103 16.17 5.92 -13.48
CA VAL A 103 16.58 5.76 -14.89
C VAL A 103 17.69 6.74 -15.23
N LYS A 104 17.56 7.98 -14.75
CA LYS A 104 18.51 9.05 -15.07
C LYS A 104 18.57 10.07 -13.96
N ILE A 105 19.77 10.54 -13.67
CA ILE A 105 20.04 11.63 -12.73
C ILE A 105 20.65 12.77 -13.53
N THR A 106 20.02 13.93 -13.47
CA THR A 106 20.54 15.17 -14.04
C THR A 106 20.72 16.23 -12.94
N PRO A 107 21.45 17.31 -13.21
CA PRO A 107 21.64 18.37 -12.21
C PRO A 107 20.35 19.07 -11.75
N THR A 108 19.25 18.93 -12.52
CA THR A 108 17.97 19.64 -12.33
C THR A 108 16.79 18.71 -12.09
N GLU A 109 16.86 17.46 -12.55
CA GLU A 109 15.78 16.49 -12.40
C GLU A 109 16.30 15.06 -12.22
N VAL A 110 15.51 14.25 -11.53
CA VAL A 110 15.68 12.80 -11.43
C VAL A 110 14.50 12.13 -12.13
N VAL A 111 14.81 11.23 -13.06
CA VAL A 111 13.81 10.46 -13.80
C VAL A 111 13.70 9.06 -13.20
N ILE A 112 12.51 8.74 -12.70
CA ILE A 112 12.18 7.46 -12.07
C ILE A 112 11.24 6.69 -12.99
N ALA A 113 11.53 5.41 -13.24
CA ALA A 113 10.58 4.50 -13.87
C ALA A 113 9.70 3.86 -12.79
N VAL A 114 8.39 3.97 -12.98
CA VAL A 114 7.36 3.37 -12.10
C VAL A 114 6.66 2.26 -12.86
N PHE A 115 6.64 1.07 -12.28
CA PHE A 115 6.03 -0.13 -12.85
C PHE A 115 4.71 -0.42 -12.14
N LYS A 116 3.60 -0.47 -12.89
CA LYS A 116 2.27 -0.75 -12.35
C LYS A 116 1.65 -1.92 -13.09
N GLN A 117 0.92 -2.77 -12.38
CA GLN A 117 0.14 -3.82 -13.02
C GLN A 117 -1.22 -3.26 -13.45
N LYS A 118 -1.56 -3.38 -14.72
CA LYS A 118 -2.85 -2.98 -15.29
C LYS A 118 -3.33 -4.10 -16.21
N ASN A 119 -4.51 -4.65 -15.93
CA ASN A 119 -5.12 -5.75 -16.69
C ASN A 119 -4.18 -6.96 -16.87
N GLY A 120 -3.51 -7.37 -15.78
CA GLY A 120 -2.56 -8.49 -15.79
C GLY A 120 -1.21 -8.22 -16.45
N LYS A 121 -1.03 -7.06 -17.11
CA LYS A 121 0.22 -6.66 -17.77
C LYS A 121 0.98 -5.65 -16.92
N VAL A 122 2.31 -5.69 -16.99
CA VAL A 122 3.17 -4.66 -16.38
C VAL A 122 3.28 -3.48 -17.34
N VAL A 123 2.85 -2.32 -16.88
CA VAL A 123 2.94 -1.05 -17.60
C VAL A 123 4.01 -0.19 -16.95
N LYS A 124 4.92 0.33 -17.77
CA LYS A 124 5.98 1.25 -17.35
C LYS A 124 5.56 2.70 -17.60
N SER A 125 5.66 3.52 -16.58
CA SER A 125 5.49 4.98 -16.64
C SER A 125 6.72 5.69 -16.08
N TYR A 126 6.84 6.99 -16.31
CA TYR A 126 7.94 7.80 -15.79
C TYR A 126 7.43 8.91 -14.87
N ARG A 127 8.07 9.03 -13.71
CA ARG A 127 7.90 10.12 -12.75
C ARG A 127 9.15 10.99 -12.80
N ARG A 128 8.99 12.30 -12.97
CA ARG A 128 10.10 13.26 -12.94
C ARG A 128 10.05 14.05 -11.65
N LEU A 129 11.13 14.00 -10.88
CA LEU A 129 11.32 14.82 -9.70
C LEU A 129 12.21 15.99 -10.08
N LYS A 130 11.66 17.20 -10.03
CA LYS A 130 12.45 18.42 -10.17
C LYS A 130 13.21 18.66 -8.87
N LEU A 131 14.49 18.95 -8.99
CA LEU A 131 15.34 19.32 -7.87
C LEU A 131 15.27 20.84 -7.75
N ASN A 132 14.55 21.33 -6.76
CA ASN A 132 14.56 22.75 -6.44
C ASN A 132 15.91 23.07 -5.82
N ARG A 133 16.75 23.80 -6.56
CA ARG A 133 17.92 24.49 -6.01
C ARG A 133 17.44 25.80 -5.39
N GLU A 134 16.67 25.73 -4.31
CA GLU A 134 16.41 26.93 -3.52
C GLU A 134 17.62 27.15 -2.61
N GLY A 135 18.50 28.02 -3.09
CA GLY A 135 19.79 28.36 -2.53
C GLY A 135 20.45 29.51 -3.29
N GLN A 136 19.65 30.52 -3.64
CA GLN A 136 20.04 31.94 -3.69
C GLN A 136 18.87 32.76 -3.16
#